data_AF-A0A9W8GTX7-F1
#
_entry.id   AF-A0A9W8GTX7-F1
#
_cell.length_a   1.000
_cell.length_b   1.000
_cell.length_c   1.000
_cell.angle_alpha   90.00
_cell.angle_beta   90.00
_cell.angle_gamma   90.00
#
_symmetry.space_group_name_H-M   'P 1'
#
loop_
_entity.id
_entity.type
_entity.pdbx_description
1 polymer ?
#
loop_
_entity_poly.entity_id
_entity_poly.type
_entity_poly.pdbx_seq_one_letter_code
_entity_poly.pdbx_strand_id
1 'polypeptide(L)' 'DDGTGIILCAEFTTPEEKSDPETRYSYPLGETVLIEGRLSDFRDERQIIIRSIKSIDPNQETLGWLERLALRDHLASSFI' A
#
# COMPACT_ATOMS: atom_id res chain seq x y z
N ASP A 1 -2.83 7.44 -1.16
CA ASP A 1 -3.05 8.56 -0.25
C ASP A 1 -3.64 7.96 1.00
N ASP A 2 -2.96 8.12 2.13
CA ASP A 2 -3.44 7.66 3.43
C ASP A 2 -3.78 8.85 4.36
N GLY A 3 -3.80 10.09 3.83
CA GLY A 3 -4.02 11.30 4.62
C GLY A 3 -2.81 11.78 5.41
N THR A 4 -1.68 11.06 5.38
CA THR A 4 -0.40 11.49 5.98
C THR A 4 0.65 11.90 4.94
N GLY A 5 0.43 11.49 3.68
CA GLY A 5 1.27 11.83 2.55
C GLY A 5 0.88 11.03 1.31
N ILE A 6 1.63 11.24 0.24
CA ILE A 6 1.48 10.51 -1.02
C ILE A 6 2.76 9.73 -1.28
N ILE A 7 2.60 8.48 -1.69
CA ILE A 7 3.69 7.62 -2.15
C ILE A 7 3.27 6.93 -3.44
N LEU A 8 4.21 6.80 -4.39
CA LEU A 8 3.98 6.07 -5.63
C LEU A 8 3.88 4.57 -5.32
N CYS A 9 2.85 3.90 -5.83
CA CYS A 9 2.73 2.45 -5.75
C CYS A 9 2.85 1.87 -7.16
N ALA A 10 3.83 1.02 -7.39
CA ALA A 10 4.15 0.44 -8.69
C ALA A 10 3.88 -1.07 -8.68
N GLU A 11 3.07 -1.53 -9.63
CA GLU A 11 2.84 -2.95 -9.90
C GLU A 11 3.57 -3.33 -11.18
N PHE A 12 4.38 -4.39 -11.11
CA PHE A 12 5.04 -4.95 -12.28
C PHE A 12 4.24 -6.14 -12.78
N THR A 13 3.69 -6.00 -13.97
CA THR A 13 3.02 -7.10 -14.69
C THR A 13 3.88 -7.56 -15.85
N THR A 14 3.95 -8.87 -16.03
CA THR A 14 4.51 -9.50 -17.22
C THR A 14 3.64 -9.19 -18.45
N PRO A 15 4.20 -9.25 -19.68
CA PRO A 15 3.42 -9.08 -20.90
C PRO A 15 2.22 -10.04 -21.00
N GLU A 16 2.39 -11.27 -20.51
CA GLU A 16 1.36 -12.30 -20.46
C GLU A 16 0.21 -11.88 -19.53
N GLU A 17 0.52 -11.40 -18.31
CA GLU A 17 -0.47 -10.87 -17.37
C GLU A 17 -1.18 -9.61 -17.92
N LYS A 18 -0.45 -8.71 -18.60
CA LYS A 18 -1.08 -7.52 -19.21
C LYS A 18 -2.13 -7.84 -20.27
N SER A 19 -2.06 -9.02 -20.86
CA SER A 19 -2.91 -9.47 -21.96
C SER A 19 -4.18 -10.17 -21.46
N ASP A 20 -4.20 -10.58 -20.19
CA ASP A 20 -5.36 -11.22 -19.56
C ASP A 20 -6.25 -10.16 -18.87
N PRO A 21 -7.46 -9.90 -19.40
CA PRO A 21 -8.40 -8.94 -18.81
C PRO A 21 -8.82 -9.31 -17.38
N GLU A 22 -8.78 -10.59 -17.00
CA GLU A 22 -9.15 -11.04 -15.64
C GLU A 22 -8.07 -10.69 -14.61
N THR A 23 -6.82 -10.45 -15.04
CA THR A 23 -5.72 -10.06 -14.14
C THR A 23 -5.50 -8.55 -14.07
N ARG A 24 -6.19 -7.76 -14.91
CA ARG A 24 -6.22 -6.29 -14.79
C ARG A 24 -7.15 -5.88 -13.65
N TYR A 25 -6.63 -5.88 -12.43
CA TYR A 25 -7.32 -5.28 -11.30
C TYR A 25 -7.37 -3.76 -11.49
N SER A 26 -8.54 -3.23 -11.82
CA SER A 26 -8.80 -1.78 -11.73
C SER A 26 -9.59 -1.49 -10.47
N TYR A 27 -8.99 -0.77 -9.53
CA TYR A 27 -9.66 -0.25 -8.35
C TYR A 27 -10.37 1.08 -8.70
N PRO A 28 -11.68 1.21 -8.44
CA PRO A 28 -12.37 2.49 -8.50
C PRO A 28 -11.65 3.61 -7.74
N LEU A 29 -11.67 4.81 -8.31
CA LEU A 29 -11.18 5.99 -7.59
C LEU A 29 -12.00 6.23 -6.33
N GLY A 30 -11.31 6.56 -5.24
CA GLY A 30 -11.92 6.78 -3.92
C GLY A 30 -12.11 5.50 -3.11
N GLU A 31 -11.74 4.33 -3.63
CA GLU A 31 -11.75 3.09 -2.86
C GLU A 31 -10.55 3.01 -1.91
N THR A 32 -10.81 2.60 -0.66
CA THR A 32 -9.76 2.31 0.31
C THR A 32 -9.20 0.90 0.07
N VAL A 33 -7.88 0.82 -0.07
CA VAL A 33 -7.15 -0.44 -0.32
C VAL A 33 -6.08 -0.68 0.73
N LEU A 34 -5.82 -1.95 1.04
CA LEU A 34 -4.62 -2.38 1.74
C LEU A 34 -3.59 -2.85 0.72
N ILE A 35 -2.39 -2.27 0.80
CA ILE A 35 -1.25 -2.61 -0.06
C ILE A 35 -0.19 -3.28 0.79
N GLU A 36 0.27 -4.46 0.37
CA GLU A 36 1.48 -5.10 0.89
C GLU A 36 2.56 -5.05 -0.19
N GLY A 37 3.76 -4.65 0.21
CA GLY A 37 4.84 -4.45 -0.75
C GLY A 37 6.17 -4.20 -0.09
N ARG A 38 7.15 -3.84 -0.91
CA ARG A 38 8.49 -3.43 -0.45
C ARG A 38 8.71 -1.96 -0.77
N LEU A 39 9.21 -1.22 0.21
CA LEU A 39 9.69 0.14 -0.02
C LEU A 39 10.97 0.08 -0.87
N SER A 40 11.03 0.92 -1.90
CA SER A 40 12.14 1.01 -2.85
C SER A 40 12.34 2.46 -3.26
N ASP A 41 13.57 2.82 -3.61
CA ASP A 41 13.89 4.11 -4.20
C ASP A 41 14.17 3.92 -5.70
N PHE A 42 13.54 4.74 -6.55
CA PHE A 42 13.81 4.77 -7.99
C PHE A 42 13.92 6.21 -8.46
N ARG A 43 15.07 6.58 -9.03
CA ARG A 43 15.38 7.96 -9.45
C ARG A 43 15.15 8.99 -8.34
N ASP A 44 15.61 8.66 -7.13
CA ASP A 44 15.48 9.47 -5.92
C ASP A 44 14.03 9.69 -5.43
N GLU A 45 13.06 8.96 -6.00
CA GLU A 45 11.68 8.94 -5.53
C GLU A 45 11.38 7.65 -4.77
N ARG A 46 10.78 7.79 -3.57
CA ARG A 46 10.28 6.67 -2.78
C ARG A 46 9.02 6.09 -3.40
N GLN A 47 9.02 4.77 -3.56
CA GLN A 47 7.88 4.02 -4.09
C GLN A 47 7.68 2.70 -3.34
N ILE A 48 6.45 2.18 -3.39
CA ILE A 48 6.11 0.84 -2.93
C ILE A 48 6.01 -0.06 -4.16
N ILE A 49 6.83 -1.11 -4.22
CA ILE A 49 6.63 -2.20 -5.18
C ILE A 49 5.55 -3.12 -4.62
N ILE A 50 4.40 -3.12 -5.28
CA ILE A 50 3.22 -3.87 -4.86
C ILE A 50 3.49 -5.37 -5.00
N ARG A 51 3.21 -6.11 -3.94
CA ARG A 51 3.13 -7.58 -3.95
C ARG A 51 1.68 -8.04 -3.91
N SER A 52 0.83 -7.37 -3.14
CA SER A 52 -0.60 -7.62 -3.08
C SER A 52 -1.34 -6.31 -2.82
N ILE A 53 -2.54 -6.22 -3.37
CA ILE A 53 -3.46 -5.11 -3.17
C ILE A 53 -4.86 -5.71 -3.00
N LYS A 54 -5.62 -5.22 -2.01
CA LYS A 54 -7.00 -5.67 -1.76
C LYS A 54 -7.85 -4.51 -1.27
N SER A 55 -9.11 -4.49 -1.69
CA SER A 55 -10.12 -3.60 -1.13
C SER A 55 -10.39 -3.94 0.33
N ILE A 56 -10.63 -2.92 1.16
CA ILE A 56 -10.97 -3.10 2.57
C ILE A 56 -12.22 -2.29 2.93
N ASP A 57 -12.94 -2.73 3.95
CA ASP A 57 -14.05 -1.95 4.49
C ASP A 57 -13.55 -0.81 5.40
N PRO A 58 -14.38 0.22 5.65
CA PRO A 58 -13.98 1.38 6.45
C PRO A 58 -13.56 1.06 7.91
N ASN A 59 -14.05 -0.03 8.49
CA ASN A 59 -13.65 -0.40 9.85
C ASN A 59 -12.23 -0.97 9.86
N GLN A 60 -11.84 -1.73 8.83
CA GLN A 60 -10.46 -2.20 8.68
C GLN A 60 -9.47 -1.05 8.53
N GLU A 61 -9.85 0.03 7.86
CA GLU A 61 -9.03 1.24 7.79
C GLU A 61 -8.80 1.83 9.19
N THR A 62 -9.88 2.02 9.96
CA THR A 62 -9.81 2.54 11.33
C THR A 62 -8.94 1.67 12.24
N LEU A 63 -9.09 0.34 12.16
CA LEU A 63 -8.25 -0.59 12.91
C LEU A 63 -6.78 -0.47 12.49
N GLY A 64 -6.52 -0.39 11.19
CA GLY A 64 -5.17 -0.20 10.65
C GLY A 64 -4.52 1.11 11.12
N TRP A 65 -5.29 2.17 11.36
CA TRP A 65 -4.77 3.40 11.97
C TRP A 65 -4.30 3.18 13.40
N LEU A 66 -5.12 2.53 14.21
CA LEU A 66 -4.79 2.22 15.62
C LEU A 66 -3.56 1.33 15.72
N GLU A 67 -3.44 0.32 14.86
CA GLU A 67 -2.27 -0.57 14.80
C GLU A 67 -0.99 0.19 14.47
N ARG A 68 -1.03 1.11 13.48
CA ARG A 68 0.13 1.94 13.10
C ARG A 68 0.55 2.90 14.22
N LEU A 69 -0.41 3.49 14.92
CA LEU A 69 -0.13 4.36 16.06
C LEU A 69 0.53 3.58 17.20
N ALA A 70 -0.02 2.42 17.56
CA ALA A 70 0.55 1.55 18.59
C ALA A 70 1.96 1.07 18.21
N LEU A 71 2.17 0.67 16.95
CA LEU A 71 3.49 0.27 16.45
C LEU A 71 4.50 1.41 16.52
N ARG A 72 4.11 2.62 16.12
CA ARG A 72 4.98 3.80 16.20
C ARG A 72 5.40 4.07 17.64
N ASP A 73 4.47 4.03 18.58
CA ASP A 73 4.76 4.28 20.00
C ASP A 73 5.68 3.18 20.57
N HIS A 74 5.47 1.92 20.17
CA HIS A 74 6.34 0.80 20.52
C HIS A 74 7.77 0.97 19.98
N LEU A 75 7.92 1.33 18.70
CA LEU A 75 9.23 1.57 18.09
C LEU A 75 9.95 2.74 18.78
N ALA A 76 9.25 3.84 19.04
CA ALA A 76 9.83 4.99 19.74
C ALA A 76 10.37 4.61 21.14
N SER A 77 9.68 3.72 21.85
CA SER A 77 10.12 3.23 23.16
C SER A 77 11.27 2.21 23.11
N SER A 78 11.46 1.53 21.98
CA SER A 78 12.45 0.44 21.84
C SER A 78 13.85 0.93 21.41
N PHE A 79 13.96 2.20 20.98
CA PHE A 79 15.23 2.83 20.60
C PHE A 79 15.79 3.76 21.69
N ILE A 80 15.28 3.65 22.92
CA ILE A 80 15.80 4.27 24.15
C ILE A 80 16.50 3.19 24.97
#